data_AF-A0A134AFF0-F1
#
_entry.id   AF-A0A134AFF0-F1
#
_cell.length_a   1.000
_cell.length_b   1.000
_cell.length_c   1.000
_cell.angle_alpha   90.00
_cell.angle_beta   90.00
_cell.angle_gamma   90.00
#
_symmetry.space_group_name_H-M   'P 1'
#
loop_
_entity.id
_entity.type
_entity.pdbx_description
1 polymer ?
#
loop_
_entity_poly.entity_id
_entity_poly.type
_entity_poly.pdbx_seq_one_letter_code
_entity_poly.pdbx_strand_id
1 'polypeptide(L)'
;MQSSIKTKKDLKKYFSKYKYFEKIKFKLEKEKNKLEDKYTTLRATNFDEKIFSNFNNSKEKQIYKYLELLEKQDNKLLIIKLEQDKIKDLINYVDDIQREVLIDIYINFFSYSEISKKYNFCERYIYKLEDKALLDILDYLKVKKSDEILTIF
;
A
#
# COMPACT_ATOMS: atom_id res chain seq x y z
N MET A 1 5.64 9.27 12.07
CA MET A 1 7.03 8.77 12.11
C MET A 1 7.63 8.85 10.72
N GLN A 2 8.29 9.96 10.36
CA GLN A 2 9.15 9.98 9.18
C GLN A 2 10.44 9.22 9.54
N SER A 3 10.56 7.96 9.11
CA SER A 3 11.89 7.34 9.09
C SER A 3 12.74 8.18 8.15
N SER A 4 13.80 8.82 8.66
CA SER A 4 14.66 9.63 7.80
C SER A 4 15.41 8.67 6.86
N ILE A 5 14.87 8.45 5.68
CA ILE A 5 15.55 7.73 4.61
C ILE A 5 16.80 8.56 4.29
N LYS A 6 17.98 8.00 4.58
CA LYS A 6 19.29 8.66 4.42
C LYS A 6 20.28 7.80 3.64
N THR A 7 20.10 6.48 3.65
CA THR A 7 21.01 5.53 3.00
C THR A 7 20.27 4.60 2.05
N LYS A 8 21.00 3.95 1.15
CA LYS A 8 20.44 2.91 0.26
C LYS A 8 19.79 1.78 1.06
N LYS A 9 20.41 1.39 2.18
CA LYS A 9 19.88 0.35 3.08
C LYS A 9 18.52 0.75 3.65
N ASP A 10 18.32 2.02 3.99
CA ASP A 10 17.04 2.52 4.47
C ASP A 10 15.97 2.47 3.37
N LEU A 11 16.32 2.86 2.14
CA LEU A 11 15.42 2.76 0.97
C LEU A 11 15.02 1.31 0.70
N LYS A 12 16.00 0.40 0.62
CA LYS A 12 15.72 -1.03 0.41
C LYS A 12 14.76 -1.57 1.47
N LYS A 13 15.01 -1.21 2.74
CA LYS A 13 14.15 -1.59 3.87
C LYS A 13 12.75 -0.97 3.75
N TYR A 14 12.65 0.28 3.30
CA TYR A 14 11.37 0.95 3.09
C TYR A 14 10.58 0.29 1.95
N PHE A 15 11.18 0.10 0.78
CA PHE A 15 10.53 -0.55 -0.37
C PHE A 15 10.15 -2.00 -0.09
N SER A 16 10.95 -2.72 0.69
CA SER A 16 10.63 -4.08 1.12
C SER A 16 9.37 -4.15 2.01
N LYS A 17 8.88 -3.03 2.56
CA LYS A 17 7.58 -2.98 3.24
C LYS A 17 6.41 -3.20 2.30
N TYR A 18 6.58 -2.98 0.99
CA TYR A 18 5.50 -3.17 0.01
C TYR A 18 4.92 -4.61 0.07
N LYS A 19 5.79 -5.62 0.22
CA LYS A 19 5.36 -7.02 0.43
C LYS A 19 4.51 -7.21 1.69
N TYR A 20 4.86 -6.50 2.74
CA TYR A 20 4.12 -6.54 3.99
C TYR A 20 2.77 -5.84 3.86
N PHE A 21 2.72 -4.71 3.15
CA PHE A 21 1.50 -3.98 2.83
C PHE A 21 0.52 -4.83 2.01
N GLU A 22 0.98 -5.54 0.97
CA GLU A 22 0.14 -6.48 0.20
C GLU A 22 -0.48 -7.57 1.11
N LYS A 23 0.32 -8.14 2.01
CA LYS A 23 -0.17 -9.15 2.97
C LYS A 23 -1.20 -8.59 3.95
N ILE A 24 -1.01 -7.37 4.45
CA ILE A 24 -1.98 -6.73 5.35
C ILE A 24 -3.26 -6.39 4.59
N LYS A 25 -3.12 -5.77 3.42
CA LYS A 25 -4.24 -5.38 2.55
C LYS A 25 -5.14 -6.58 2.27
N PHE A 26 -4.57 -7.71 1.86
CA PHE A 26 -5.31 -8.95 1.63
C PHE A 26 -6.10 -9.42 2.87
N LYS A 27 -5.49 -9.35 4.07
CA LYS A 27 -6.18 -9.71 5.32
C LYS A 27 -7.33 -8.75 5.64
N LEU A 28 -7.10 -7.45 5.49
CA LEU A 28 -8.10 -6.42 5.75
C LEU A 28 -9.27 -6.51 4.76
N GLU A 29 -9.01 -6.76 3.48
CA GLU A 29 -10.05 -7.00 2.47
C GLU A 29 -10.90 -8.23 2.84
N LYS A 30 -10.26 -9.33 3.26
CA LYS A 30 -10.99 -10.52 3.72
C LYS A 30 -11.84 -10.26 4.95
N GLU A 31 -11.35 -9.45 5.89
CA GLU A 31 -12.12 -9.03 7.08
C GLU A 31 -13.28 -8.11 6.70
N LYS A 32 -13.05 -7.16 5.79
CA LYS A 32 -14.06 -6.24 5.27
C LYS A 32 -15.19 -7.00 4.59
N ASN A 33 -14.88 -7.94 3.68
CA ASN A 33 -15.90 -8.76 3.00
C ASN A 33 -16.77 -9.52 4.01
N LYS A 34 -16.18 -10.11 5.05
CA LYS A 34 -16.95 -10.78 6.13
C LYS A 34 -17.86 -9.81 6.89
N LEU A 35 -17.45 -8.56 7.07
CA LEU A 35 -18.29 -7.53 7.71
C LEU A 35 -19.42 -7.09 6.77
N GLU A 36 -19.15 -6.96 5.47
CA GLU A 36 -20.15 -6.65 4.45
C GLU A 36 -21.21 -7.75 4.33
N ASP A 37 -20.81 -9.02 4.37
CA ASP A 37 -21.73 -10.16 4.37
C ASP A 37 -22.68 -10.10 5.58
N LYS A 38 -22.12 -9.85 6.76
CA LYS A 38 -22.90 -9.72 8.01
C LYS A 38 -23.84 -8.52 7.98
N TYR A 39 -23.35 -7.37 7.50
CA TYR A 39 -24.14 -6.15 7.33
C TYR A 39 -25.30 -6.39 6.36
N THR A 40 -25.03 -7.01 5.21
CA THR A 40 -26.03 -7.28 4.17
C THR A 40 -27.09 -8.25 4.66
N THR A 41 -26.69 -9.32 5.36
CA THR A 41 -27.62 -10.29 5.97
C THR A 41 -28.51 -9.63 7.03
N LEU A 42 -27.92 -8.79 7.89
CA LEU A 42 -28.67 -8.05 8.91
C LEU A 42 -29.63 -7.03 8.28
N ARG A 43 -29.23 -6.37 7.21
CA ARG A 43 -30.07 -5.41 6.48
C ARG A 43 -31.24 -6.08 5.77
N ALA A 44 -31.02 -7.25 5.15
CA ALA A 44 -32.06 -8.03 4.49
C ALA A 44 -33.14 -8.49 5.49
N THR A 45 -32.72 -9.07 6.62
CA THR A 45 -33.65 -9.48 7.68
C THR A 45 -34.42 -8.31 8.31
N ASN A 46 -33.82 -7.11 8.36
CA ASN A 46 -34.52 -5.89 8.79
C ASN A 46 -35.57 -5.38 7.78
N PHE A 47 -35.43 -5.70 6.49
CA PHE A 47 -36.44 -5.36 5.48
C PHE A 47 -37.66 -6.29 5.58
N ASP A 48 -37.43 -7.59 5.81
CA ASP A 48 -38.49 -8.58 5.96
C ASP A 48 -39.31 -8.38 7.25
N GLU A 49 -38.68 -7.93 8.33
CA GLU A 49 -39.36 -7.67 9.61
C GLU A 49 -40.10 -6.33 9.67
N LYS A 50 -39.81 -5.36 8.79
CA LYS A 50 -40.53 -4.06 8.77
C LYS A 50 -42.02 -4.19 8.42
N ILE A 51 -42.47 -5.37 7.97
CA ILE A 51 -43.89 -5.68 7.76
C ILE A 51 -44.61 -5.99 9.09
N PHE A 52 -43.89 -6.32 10.17
CA PHE A 52 -44.49 -6.57 11.49
C PHE A 52 -43.69 -5.95 12.67
N SER A 53 -44.29 -4.92 13.26
CA SER A 53 -44.18 -4.50 14.67
C SER A 53 -43.09 -3.52 15.16
N ASN A 54 -43.52 -2.73 16.14
CA ASN A 54 -42.94 -1.57 16.83
C ASN A 54 -41.69 -1.84 17.72
N PHE A 55 -40.79 -2.76 17.36
CA PHE A 55 -39.60 -3.06 18.17
C PHE A 55 -38.32 -2.92 17.36
N ASN A 56 -37.60 -1.78 17.38
CA ASN A 56 -36.32 -1.76 16.64
C ASN A 56 -35.16 -0.88 17.12
N ASN A 57 -35.00 -0.69 18.43
CA ASN A 57 -33.87 0.08 18.96
C ASN A 57 -32.54 -0.72 19.05
N SER A 58 -32.53 -2.05 18.86
CA SER A 58 -31.32 -2.88 19.00
C SER A 58 -30.68 -3.29 17.66
N LYS A 59 -31.47 -3.66 16.66
CA LYS A 59 -30.97 -4.04 15.33
C LYS A 59 -30.44 -2.84 14.56
N GLU A 60 -31.12 -1.70 14.67
CA GLU A 60 -30.66 -0.44 14.08
C GLU A 60 -29.29 -0.02 14.66
N LYS A 61 -29.10 -0.15 15.98
CA LYS A 61 -27.78 0.04 16.63
C LYS A 61 -26.72 -0.93 16.10
N GLN A 62 -27.08 -2.18 15.81
CA GLN A 62 -26.15 -3.15 15.23
C GLN A 62 -25.75 -2.77 13.79
N ILE A 63 -26.69 -2.27 12.98
CA ILE A 63 -26.40 -1.75 11.63
C ILE A 63 -25.40 -0.60 11.70
N TYR A 64 -25.63 0.40 12.55
CA TYR A 64 -24.68 1.51 12.73
C TYR A 64 -23.30 1.03 13.18
N LYS A 65 -23.25 0.07 14.12
CA LYS A 65 -21.98 -0.53 14.55
C LYS A 65 -21.23 -1.21 13.40
N TYR A 66 -21.93 -1.91 12.50
CA TYR A 66 -21.28 -2.52 11.33
C TYR A 66 -20.77 -1.46 10.34
N LEU A 67 -21.52 -0.38 10.11
CA LEU A 67 -21.07 0.73 9.28
C LEU A 67 -19.80 1.37 9.83
N GLU A 68 -19.73 1.65 11.14
CA GLU A 68 -18.51 2.18 11.77
C GLU A 68 -17.31 1.23 11.64
N LEU A 69 -17.53 -0.08 11.74
CA LEU A 69 -16.48 -1.07 11.57
C LEU A 69 -15.98 -1.13 10.12
N LEU A 70 -16.88 -1.05 9.15
CA LEU A 70 -16.54 -0.99 7.73
C LEU A 70 -15.72 0.27 7.41
N GLU A 71 -16.16 1.44 7.89
CA GLU A 71 -15.44 2.70 7.73
C GLU A 71 -14.03 2.63 8.34
N LYS A 72 -13.88 2.02 9.53
CA LYS A 72 -12.57 1.80 10.13
C LYS A 72 -11.67 0.89 9.29
N GLN A 73 -12.21 -0.12 8.61
CA GLN A 73 -11.41 -0.96 7.71
C GLN A 73 -11.03 -0.20 6.44
N ASP A 74 -11.94 0.59 5.88
CA ASP A 74 -11.66 1.45 4.71
C ASP A 74 -10.55 2.46 5.00
N ASN A 75 -10.58 3.09 6.17
CA ASN A 75 -9.52 4.01 6.58
C ASN A 75 -8.15 3.32 6.68
N LYS A 76 -8.08 2.08 7.19
CA LYS A 76 -6.83 1.32 7.22
C LYS A 76 -6.34 0.94 5.83
N LEU A 77 -7.26 0.51 4.95
CA LEU A 77 -6.94 0.18 3.55
C LEU A 77 -6.43 1.41 2.80
N LEU A 78 -7.04 2.58 3.03
CA LEU A 78 -6.61 3.86 2.46
C LEU A 78 -5.18 4.21 2.90
N ILE A 79 -4.86 4.10 4.19
CA ILE A 79 -3.50 4.38 4.71
C ILE A 79 -2.47 3.46 4.03
N ILE A 80 -2.78 2.17 3.87
CA ILE A 80 -1.89 1.23 3.19
C ILE A 80 -1.69 1.63 1.74
N LYS A 81 -2.78 1.96 1.03
CA LYS A 81 -2.73 2.40 -0.37
C LYS A 81 -1.85 3.64 -0.52
N LEU A 82 -2.02 4.65 0.34
CA LEU A 82 -1.20 5.86 0.33
C LEU A 82 0.30 5.55 0.53
N GLU A 83 0.65 4.61 1.40
CA GLU A 83 2.06 4.19 1.56
C GLU A 83 2.59 3.41 0.36
N GLN A 84 1.77 2.59 -0.30
CA GLN A 84 2.13 1.91 -1.53
C GLN A 84 2.34 2.88 -2.69
N ASP A 85 1.47 3.89 -2.81
CA ASP A 85 1.56 4.91 -3.84
C ASP A 85 2.82 5.76 -3.66
N LYS A 86 3.19 6.14 -2.42
CA LYS A 86 4.48 6.79 -2.14
C LYS A 86 5.69 5.99 -2.63
N ILE A 87 5.66 4.66 -2.48
CA ILE A 87 6.76 3.80 -2.98
C ILE A 87 6.79 3.83 -4.51
N LYS A 88 5.63 3.73 -5.16
CA LYS A 88 5.53 3.78 -6.62
C LYS A 88 5.99 5.12 -7.18
N ASP A 89 5.62 6.23 -6.54
CA ASP A 89 6.03 7.57 -6.94
C ASP A 89 7.56 7.73 -6.90
N LEU A 90 8.21 7.21 -5.86
CA LEU A 90 9.68 7.22 -5.77
C LEU A 90 10.31 6.35 -6.86
N ILE A 91 9.74 5.18 -7.15
CA ILE A 91 10.22 4.32 -8.24
C ILE A 91 10.01 5.01 -9.59
N ASN A 92 8.94 5.78 -9.77
CA ASN A 92 8.64 6.50 -11.01
C ASN A 92 9.59 7.66 -11.32
N TYR A 93 10.45 8.04 -10.37
CA TYR A 93 11.43 9.10 -10.56
C TYR A 93 12.63 8.68 -11.43
N VAL A 94 12.98 7.40 -11.46
CA VAL A 94 14.20 6.91 -12.12
C VAL A 94 13.98 6.58 -13.60
N ASP A 95 15.07 6.37 -14.34
CA ASP A 95 15.04 6.02 -15.77
C ASP A 95 14.23 4.74 -16.03
N ASP A 96 13.67 4.57 -17.22
CA ASP A 96 12.73 3.48 -17.54
C ASP A 96 13.27 2.07 -17.22
N ILE A 97 14.51 1.78 -17.61
CA ILE A 97 15.11 0.46 -17.33
C ILE A 97 15.32 0.25 -15.82
N GLN A 98 15.71 1.29 -15.09
CA GLN A 98 15.86 1.23 -13.64
C GLN A 98 14.52 1.05 -12.94
N ARG A 99 13.50 1.79 -13.38
CA ARG A 99 12.12 1.74 -12.91
C ARG A 99 11.57 0.32 -13.01
N GLU A 100 11.68 -0.30 -14.18
CA GLU A 100 11.24 -1.68 -14.43
C GLU A 100 11.94 -2.68 -13.49
N VAL A 101 13.26 -2.54 -13.30
CA VAL A 101 14.01 -3.39 -12.36
C VAL A 101 13.52 -3.20 -10.93
N LEU A 102 13.27 -1.97 -10.48
CA LEU A 102 12.75 -1.71 -9.14
C LEU A 102 11.32 -2.23 -8.95
N ILE A 103 10.45 -2.09 -9.96
CA ILE A 103 9.10 -2.68 -9.96
C ILE A 103 9.20 -4.20 -9.79
N ASP A 104 10.04 -4.85 -10.58
CA ASP A 104 10.17 -6.31 -10.53
C ASP A 104 10.70 -6.79 -9.17
N ILE A 105 11.67 -6.09 -8.58
CA ILE A 105 12.23 -6.46 -7.26
C ILE A 105 11.23 -6.19 -6.12
N TYR A 106 10.64 -4.98 -6.07
CA TYR A 106 9.96 -4.49 -4.87
C TYR A 106 8.44 -4.57 -4.93
N ILE A 107 7.85 -4.63 -6.13
CA ILE A 107 6.40 -4.72 -6.33
C ILE A 107 6.01 -6.15 -6.74
N ASN A 108 6.71 -6.73 -7.71
CA ASN A 108 6.43 -8.09 -8.20
C ASN A 108 7.17 -9.18 -7.39
N PHE A 109 8.15 -8.80 -6.58
CA PHE A 109 8.95 -9.70 -5.74
C PHE A 109 9.73 -10.77 -6.51
N PHE A 110 10.13 -10.47 -7.75
CA PHE A 110 10.98 -11.35 -8.54
C PHE A 110 12.39 -11.41 -7.96
N SER A 111 12.97 -12.60 -8.05
CA SER A 111 14.39 -12.82 -7.81
C SER A 111 15.24 -12.22 -8.93
N TYR A 112 16.51 -11.94 -8.64
CA TYR A 112 17.48 -11.48 -9.64
C TYR A 112 17.60 -12.46 -10.82
N SER A 113 17.43 -13.76 -10.58
CA SER A 113 17.47 -14.78 -11.62
C SER A 113 16.27 -14.70 -12.57
N GLU A 114 15.07 -14.44 -12.04
CA GLU A 114 13.86 -14.24 -12.86
C GLU A 114 13.97 -12.97 -13.71
N ILE A 115 14.47 -11.89 -13.13
CA ILE A 115 14.71 -10.62 -13.84
C ILE A 115 15.78 -10.79 -14.92
N SER A 116 16.86 -11.51 -14.59
CA SER A 116 17.95 -11.86 -15.52
C SER A 116 17.42 -12.56 -16.77
N LYS A 117 16.54 -13.55 -16.59
CA LYS A 117 15.87 -14.24 -17.69
C LYS A 117 14.91 -13.33 -18.46
N LYS A 118 14.13 -12.50 -17.77
CA LYS A 118 13.13 -11.60 -18.37
C LYS A 118 13.76 -10.59 -19.32
N TYR A 119 14.90 -9.99 -18.94
CA TYR A 119 15.55 -8.94 -19.72
C TYR A 119 16.82 -9.39 -20.46
N ASN A 120 17.19 -10.67 -20.36
CA ASN A 120 18.46 -11.20 -20.88
C ASN A 120 19.69 -10.41 -20.38
N PHE A 121 19.66 -10.06 -19.09
CA PHE A 121 20.75 -9.34 -18.40
C PHE A 121 21.49 -10.28 -17.47
N CYS A 122 22.80 -10.08 -17.30
CA CYS A 122 23.50 -10.77 -16.22
C CYS A 122 23.07 -10.19 -14.85
N GLU A 123 23.00 -11.03 -13.82
CA GLU A 123 22.55 -10.59 -12.49
C GLU A 123 23.40 -9.43 -11.93
N ARG A 124 24.72 -9.44 -12.20
CA ARG A 124 25.62 -8.34 -11.83
C ARG A 124 25.18 -7.00 -12.43
N TYR A 125 24.64 -7.01 -13.64
CA TYR A 125 24.13 -5.79 -14.27
C TYR A 125 22.84 -5.31 -13.60
N ILE A 126 21.95 -6.24 -13.22
CA ILE A 126 20.72 -5.92 -12.47
C ILE A 126 21.06 -5.30 -11.11
N TYR A 127 22.06 -5.83 -10.38
CA TYR A 127 22.54 -5.21 -9.15
C TYR A 127 23.02 -3.77 -9.37
N LYS A 128 23.75 -3.49 -10.46
CA LYS A 128 24.21 -2.14 -10.77
C LYS A 128 23.05 -1.21 -11.11
N LEU A 129 22.05 -1.68 -11.84
CA LEU A 129 20.85 -0.92 -12.17
C LEU A 129 20.07 -0.57 -10.90
N GLU A 130 19.83 -1.54 -10.02
CA GLU A 130 19.18 -1.33 -8.72
C GLU A 130 19.98 -0.32 -7.88
N ASP A 131 21.29 -0.50 -7.76
CA ASP A 131 22.13 0.35 -6.92
C ASP A 131 22.18 1.80 -7.41
N LYS A 132 22.27 2.01 -8.73
CA LYS A 132 22.20 3.33 -9.35
C LYS A 132 20.82 3.97 -9.11
N ALA A 133 19.74 3.24 -9.35
CA ALA A 133 18.37 3.73 -9.14
C ALA A 133 18.14 4.19 -7.69
N LEU A 134 18.67 3.45 -6.72
CA LEU A 134 18.57 3.82 -5.31
C LEU A 134 19.37 5.09 -4.98
N LEU A 135 20.50 5.35 -5.65
CA LEU A 135 21.23 6.61 -5.49
C LEU A 135 20.44 7.78 -6.07
N ASP A 136 19.89 7.62 -7.28
CA ASP A 136 19.10 8.64 -7.97
C ASP A 136 17.88 9.07 -7.10
N ILE A 137 17.21 8.11 -6.47
CA ILE A 137 16.10 8.37 -5.53
C ILE A 137 16.58 9.07 -4.24
N LEU A 138 17.76 8.70 -3.71
CA LEU A 138 18.30 9.39 -2.54
C LEU A 138 18.62 10.85 -2.83
N ASP A 139 19.18 11.12 -4.00
CA ASP A 139 19.53 12.48 -4.40
C ASP A 139 18.26 13.32 -4.62
N TYR A 140 17.22 12.76 -5.25
CA TYR A 140 15.89 13.38 -5.30
C TYR A 140 15.34 13.72 -3.91
N LEU A 141 15.40 12.78 -2.97
CA LEU A 141 14.93 12.99 -1.60
C LEU A 141 15.74 14.04 -0.83
N LYS A 142 17.01 14.27 -1.18
CA LYS A 142 17.81 15.35 -0.60
C LYS A 142 17.35 16.71 -1.13
N VAL A 143 17.22 16.84 -2.46
CA VAL A 143 16.76 18.08 -3.11
C VAL A 143 15.37 18.48 -2.60
N LYS A 144 14.42 17.53 -2.59
CA LYS A 144 13.05 17.81 -2.11
C LYS A 144 13.00 18.32 -0.67
N LYS A 145 13.85 17.79 0.21
CA LYS A 145 13.95 18.28 1.61
C LYS A 145 14.55 19.67 1.69
N SER A 146 15.47 20.02 0.79
CA SER A 146 16.01 21.38 0.70
C SER A 146 14.95 22.38 0.22
N ASP A 147 14.12 21.99 -0.74
CA ASP A 147 13.05 22.86 -1.26
C ASP A 147 11.93 23.11 -0.23
N GLU A 148 11.57 22.10 0.57
CA GLU A 148 10.62 22.24 1.70
C GLU A 148 11.15 23.18 2.81
N ILE A 149 12.47 23.34 2.94
CA ILE A 149 13.08 24.30 3.89
C ILE A 149 13.09 25.73 3.31
N LEU A 150 13.24 25.86 1.99
CA LEU A 150 13.29 27.16 1.30
C LEU A 150 11.92 27.83 1.12
N THR A 151 10.82 27.10 1.30
CA THR A 151 9.45 27.62 1.19
C THR A 151 8.91 28.26 2.48
N ILE A 152 9.75 28.46 3.50
CA ILE A 152 9.39 29.01 4.83
C ILE A 152 9.78 30.50 5.01
N PHE A 153 10.30 31.18 3.98
CA PHE A 153 10.60 32.61 4.01
C PHE A 153 9.73 33.40 3.04
#